data_AF-A0A9D7J441-F1
#
_entry.id   AF-A0A9D7J441-F1
#
_cell.length_a   1.000
_cell.length_b   1.000
_cell.length_c   1.000
_cell.angle_alpha   90.00
_cell.angle_beta   90.00
_cell.angle_gamma   90.00
#
_symmetry.space_group_name_H-M   'P 1'
#
loop_
_entity.id
_entity.type
_entity.pdbx_description
1 polymer ?
#
loop_
_entity_poly.entity_id
_entity_poly.type
_entity_poly.pdbx_seq_one_letter_code
_entity_poly.pdbx_strand_id
1 'polypeptide(L)'
;MDAHDMSHEHDEMDECVAALARVHAFLHHELLEADADMIRHHLHACERCMENFEIESTITEMIQRSQPEATAPTTLLARIQTTRITRR
;
A
#
# COMPACT_ATOMS: atom_id res chain seq x y z
N MET A 1 30.55 -19.62 21.23
CA MET A 1 30.07 -18.49 20.41
C MET A 1 29.47 -19.14 19.19
N ASP A 2 28.17 -19.37 19.29
CA ASP A 2 27.42 -20.35 18.54
C ASP A 2 27.12 -19.86 17.12
N ALA A 3 27.38 -20.72 16.13
CA ALA A 3 27.20 -20.45 14.71
C ALA A 3 25.71 -20.42 14.26
N HIS A 4 24.78 -20.21 15.20
CA HIS A 4 23.33 -20.22 14.97
C HIS A 4 22.73 -18.80 14.91
N ASP A 5 23.55 -17.76 15.08
CA ASP A 5 23.13 -16.36 15.19
C ASP A 5 23.21 -15.60 13.85
N MET A 6 23.89 -16.16 12.85
CA MET A 6 24.22 -15.45 11.59
C MET A 6 23.30 -15.79 10.41
N SER A 7 22.33 -16.70 10.57
CA SER A 7 21.40 -17.11 9.49
C SER A 7 20.10 -16.31 9.47
N HIS A 8 19.69 -15.73 10.60
CA HIS A 8 18.43 -14.98 10.70
C HIS A 8 18.50 -13.58 10.08
N GLU A 9 19.66 -12.91 10.12
CA GLU A 9 19.80 -11.55 9.56
C GLU A 9 19.75 -11.50 8.02
N HIS A 10 20.14 -12.58 7.33
CA HIS A 10 20.11 -12.63 5.87
C HIS A 10 18.69 -12.82 5.33
N ASP A 11 17.86 -13.65 5.97
CA ASP A 11 16.49 -13.90 5.55
C ASP A 11 15.61 -12.62 5.70
N GLU A 12 15.79 -11.87 6.78
CA GLU A 12 15.06 -10.61 7.00
C GLU A 12 15.38 -9.53 5.94
N MET A 13 16.64 -9.50 5.46
CA MET A 13 17.06 -8.56 4.42
C MET A 13 16.41 -8.90 3.07
N ASP A 14 16.33 -10.18 2.71
CA ASP A 14 15.71 -10.63 1.48
C ASP A 14 14.18 -10.36 1.49
N GLU A 15 13.52 -10.54 2.64
CA GLU A 15 12.11 -10.18 2.82
C GLU A 15 11.86 -8.67 2.67
N CYS A 16 12.72 -7.83 3.23
CA CYS A 16 12.64 -6.38 3.07
C CYS A 16 12.79 -5.98 1.60
N VAL A 17 13.76 -6.56 0.88
CA VAL A 17 13.99 -6.28 -0.55
C VAL A 17 12.76 -6.71 -1.37
N ALA A 18 12.19 -7.87 -1.09
CA ALA A 18 11.00 -8.37 -1.76
C ALA A 18 9.77 -7.48 -1.49
N ALA A 19 9.58 -7.01 -0.25
CA ALA A 19 8.50 -6.11 0.12
C ALA A 19 8.64 -4.75 -0.57
N LEU A 20 9.83 -4.14 -0.54
CA LEU A 20 10.10 -2.85 -1.18
C LEU A 20 9.94 -2.91 -2.70
N ALA A 21 10.32 -4.02 -3.35
CA ALA A 21 10.11 -4.21 -4.78
C ALA A 21 8.61 -4.19 -5.19
N ARG A 22 7.70 -4.47 -4.24
CA ARG A 22 6.25 -4.58 -4.47
C ARG A 22 5.44 -3.49 -3.78
N VAL A 23 6.09 -2.57 -3.05
CA VAL A 23 5.41 -1.56 -2.22
C VAL A 23 4.54 -0.61 -3.03
N HIS A 24 4.96 -0.24 -4.25
CA HIS A 24 4.15 0.60 -5.13
C HIS A 24 2.89 -0.11 -5.62
N ALA A 25 3.02 -1.38 -6.05
CA ALA A 25 1.87 -2.19 -6.46
C ALA A 25 0.89 -2.37 -5.29
N PHE A 26 1.40 -2.53 -4.07
CA PHE A 26 0.58 -2.54 -2.86
C PHE A 26 -0.15 -1.21 -2.64
N LEU A 27 0.57 -0.08 -2.71
CA LEU A 27 0.03 1.27 -2.50
C LEU A 27 -1.08 1.63 -3.50
N HIS A 28 -0.98 1.14 -4.75
CA HIS A 28 -1.95 1.40 -5.80
C HIS A 28 -3.03 0.30 -5.93
N HIS A 29 -3.10 -0.64 -4.98
CA HIS A 29 -4.07 -1.74 -4.98
C HIS A 29 -3.97 -2.65 -6.21
N GLU A 30 -2.76 -2.85 -6.73
CA GLU A 30 -2.46 -3.67 -7.91
C GLU A 30 -2.06 -5.10 -7.56
N LEU A 31 -2.10 -5.46 -6.27
CA LEU A 31 -1.80 -6.81 -5.79
C LEU A 31 -3.07 -7.61 -5.53
N LEU A 32 -2.94 -8.94 -5.65
CA LEU A 32 -3.96 -9.85 -5.15
C LEU A 32 -4.07 -9.73 -3.63
N GLU A 33 -5.25 -10.04 -3.08
CA GLU A 33 -5.53 -9.89 -1.64
C GLU A 33 -4.52 -10.65 -0.77
N ALA A 34 -4.22 -11.91 -1.10
CA ALA A 34 -3.23 -12.72 -0.38
C ALA A 34 -1.82 -12.08 -0.40
N ASP A 35 -1.42 -11.49 -1.53
CA ASP A 35 -0.13 -10.82 -1.66
C ASP A 35 -0.09 -9.50 -0.88
N ALA A 36 -1.19 -8.76 -0.88
CA ALA A 36 -1.33 -7.54 -0.10
C ALA A 36 -1.30 -7.82 1.40
N ASP A 37 -1.87 -8.95 1.84
CA ASP A 37 -1.82 -9.39 3.24
C ASP A 37 -0.40 -9.71 3.70
N MET A 38 0.40 -10.38 2.86
CA MET A 38 1.82 -10.64 3.16
C MET A 38 2.61 -9.35 3.34
N ILE A 39 2.45 -8.38 2.44
CA ILE A 39 3.13 -7.08 2.54
C ILE A 39 2.65 -6.33 3.79
N ARG A 40 1.34 -6.33 4.08
CA ARG A 40 0.81 -5.68 5.28
C ARG A 40 1.40 -6.28 6.56
N HIS A 41 1.52 -7.60 6.62
CA HIS A 41 2.15 -8.26 7.75
C HIS A 41 3.61 -7.81 7.94
N HIS A 42 4.39 -7.79 6.85
CA HIS A 42 5.78 -7.34 6.89
C HIS A 42 5.92 -5.86 7.29
N LEU A 43 5.12 -4.95 6.70
CA LEU A 43 5.14 -3.53 7.06
C LEU A 43 4.85 -3.31 8.56
N HIS A 44 3.90 -4.05 9.12
CA HIS A 44 3.61 -3.97 10.57
C HIS A 44 4.73 -4.52 11.46
N ALA A 45 5.57 -5.40 10.94
CA ALA A 45 6.67 -6.02 11.70
C ALA A 45 8.02 -5.30 11.50
N CYS A 46 8.17 -4.50 10.44
CA CYS A 46 9.44 -3.88 10.06
C CYS A 46 9.33 -2.34 9.98
N GLU A 47 9.91 -1.64 10.96
CA GLU A 47 9.91 -0.18 11.06
C GLU A 47 10.50 0.50 9.80
N ARG A 48 11.64 -0.01 9.31
CA ARG A 48 12.29 0.52 8.10
C ARG A 48 11.39 0.47 6.85
N CYS A 49 10.70 -0.65 6.65
CA CYS A 49 9.80 -0.79 5.50
C CYS A 49 8.54 0.05 5.68
N MET A 50 8.05 0.23 6.91
CA MET A 50 6.96 1.15 7.23
C MET A 50 7.34 2.60 6.89
N GLU A 51 8.51 3.07 7.33
CA GLU A 51 9.01 4.42 7.00
C GLU A 51 9.06 4.65 5.48
N ASN A 52 9.58 3.68 4.72
CA ASN A 52 9.61 3.78 3.26
C ASN A 52 8.19 3.85 2.67
N PHE A 53 7.26 3.03 3.16
CA PHE A 53 5.87 3.07 2.73
C PHE A 53 5.21 4.43 3.00
N GLU A 54 5.43 5.02 4.17
CA GLU A 54 4.90 6.34 4.53
C GLU A 54 5.47 7.47 3.65
N ILE A 55 6.74 7.39 3.27
CA ILE A 55 7.35 8.32 2.32
C ILE A 55 6.64 8.21 0.95
N GLU A 56 6.49 7.00 0.42
CA GLU A 56 5.86 6.79 -0.88
C GLU A 56 4.36 7.16 -0.89
N SER A 57 3.64 6.90 0.21
CA SER A 57 2.24 7.33 0.35
C SER A 57 2.13 8.85 0.36
N THR A 58 3.04 9.54 1.08
CA THR A 58 3.09 11.00 1.12
C THR A 58 3.36 11.59 -0.28
N ILE A 59 4.31 11.02 -1.02
CA ILE A 59 4.61 11.43 -2.40
C ILE A 59 3.37 11.24 -3.29
N THR A 60 2.69 10.10 -3.16
CA THR A 60 1.46 9.79 -3.92
C THR A 60 0.35 10.81 -3.64
N GLU A 61 0.13 11.17 -2.37
CA GLU A 61 -0.84 12.19 -1.98
C GLU A 61 -0.47 13.57 -2.55
N MET A 62 0.81 13.95 -2.53
CA MET A 62 1.28 15.21 -3.10
C MET A 62 1.03 15.29 -4.61
N ILE A 63 1.27 14.18 -5.32
CA ILE A 63 1.00 14.08 -6.76
C ILE A 63 -0.50 14.27 -7.03
N GLN A 64 -1.35 13.54 -6.29
CA GLN A 64 -2.81 13.63 -6.43
C GLN A 64 -3.34 15.05 -6.19
N ARG A 65 -2.84 15.72 -5.14
CA ARG A 65 -3.21 17.10 -4.80
C ARG A 65 -2.77 18.12 -5.85
N SER A 66 -1.72 17.82 -6.59
CA SER A 66 -1.19 18.68 -7.66
C SER A 66 -1.93 18.47 -8.99
N GLN A 67 -2.77 17.45 -9.10
CA GLN A 67 -3.62 17.26 -10.27
C GLN A 67 -4.80 18.25 -10.26
N PRO A 68 -5.25 18.72 -11.43
CA PRO A 68 -6.49 19.50 -11.53
C PRO A 68 -7.69 18.74 -10.95
N GLU A 69 -8.64 19.48 -10.38
CA GLU A 69 -9.89 18.89 -9.90
C GLU A 69 -10.61 18.16 -11.05
N ALA A 70 -10.76 16.86 -10.91
CA ALA A 70 -11.49 16.04 -11.88
C ALA A 70 -12.99 16.20 -11.65
N THR A 71 -13.63 17.06 -12.45
CA THR A 71 -15.09 17.23 -12.38
C THR A 71 -15.80 16.00 -12.95
N ALA A 72 -16.52 15.28 -12.10
CA ALA A 72 -17.37 14.18 -12.54
C ALA A 72 -18.52 14.68 -13.44
N PRO A 73 -18.96 13.91 -14.45
CA PRO A 73 -20.13 14.27 -15.25
C PRO A 73 -21.36 14.49 -14.37
N THR A 74 -22.09 15.59 -14.62
CA THR A 74 -23.29 15.96 -13.83
C THR A 74 -24.35 14.86 -13.79
N THR A 75 -24.46 14.08 -14.87
CA THR A 75 -25.36 12.93 -14.97
C THR A 75 -25.00 11.81 -13.99
N LEU A 76 -23.71 11.58 -13.75
CA LEU A 76 -23.24 10.60 -12.77
C LEU A 76 -23.55 11.06 -11.35
N LEU A 77 -23.29 12.34 -11.04
CA LEU A 77 -23.60 12.93 -9.75
C LEU A 77 -25.10 12.83 -9.42
N ALA A 78 -25.97 13.16 -10.38
CA ALA A 78 -27.42 13.05 -10.21
C ALA A 78 -27.88 11.60 -9.94
N ARG A 79 -27.26 10.61 -10.61
CA ARG A 79 -27.54 9.19 -10.36
C ARG A 79 -27.13 8.76 -8.97
N ILE A 80 -25.94 9.16 -8.50
CA ILE A 80 -25.46 8.82 -7.16
C ILE A 80 -26.39 9.43 -6.10
N GLN A 81 -26.79 10.70 -6.26
CA GLN A 81 -27.69 11.39 -5.33
C GLN A 81 -29.09 10.77 -5.23
N THR A 82 -29.58 10.17 -6.31
CA THR A 82 -30.90 9.50 -6.35
C THR A 82 -30.85 8.03 -5.94
N THR A 83 -29.66 7.42 -5.91
CA THR A 83 -29.48 6.01 -5.53
C THR A 83 -29.60 5.86 -4.00
N ARG A 84 -30.71 5.29 -3.53
CA ARG A 84 -30.86 4.90 -2.12
C ARG A 84 -30.24 3.52 -1.91
N ILE A 85 -29.08 3.48 -1.27
CA ILE A 85 -28.47 2.22 -0.83
C ILE A 85 -29.21 1.76 0.43
N THR A 86 -30.12 0.80 0.28
CA THR A 86 -30.67 0.06 1.43
C THR A 86 -29.63 -0.96 1.87
N ARG A 87 -28.88 -0.66 2.94
CA ARG A 87 -28.00 -1.64 3.58
C ARG A 87 -28.89 -2.71 4.24
N ARG A 88 -28.83 -3.94 3.76
CA ARG A 88 -29.55 -5.10 4.33
C ARG A 88 -28.72 -5.76 5.42
#